data_AF-A0A527VWA9-F1
#
_entry.id   AF-A0A527VWA9-F1
#
_cell.length_a   1.000
_cell.length_b   1.000
_cell.length_c   1.000
_cell.angle_alpha   90.00
_cell.angle_beta   90.00
_cell.angle_gamma   90.00
#
_symmetry.space_group_name_H-M   'P 1'
#
loop_
_entity.id
_entity.type
_entity.pdbx_description
1 polymer ?
#
loop_
_entity_poly.entity_id
_entity_poly.type
_entity_poly.pdbx_seq_one_letter_code
_entity_poly.pdbx_strand_id
1 'polypeptide(L)'
;MPGLPLFPFFALAGGMAGLGYIIPLRQSRERAAAEALKTQEKANKVEEEKNSVKASLVTAEIELLIGKQLSTRLMVAHQELVFRMSKMRKKFAQQYGFVVPEVRVADDFAIPPKSYQIKVHGTVVAEYQMRVGEIMVLLGTRGVPDIPGEEIREPAFGMRAYSVLEPFAEDLKRENFTFADNMSVLLTHLSEVIRNNLPQLLSYKDMKALLERLDPEYRKLADEICTSHIS
;
A
#
# COMPACT_ATOMS: atom_id res chain seq x y z
N MET A 1 -27.55 34.67 -67.19
CA MET A 1 -26.50 35.65 -66.83
C MET A 1 -25.31 34.89 -66.27
N PRO A 2 -24.08 35.16 -66.74
CA PRO A 2 -22.96 34.23 -66.70
C PRO A 2 -21.97 34.49 -65.55
N GLY A 3 -21.42 33.39 -65.00
CA GLY A 3 -20.02 33.30 -64.59
C GLY A 3 -19.58 34.02 -63.30
N LEU A 4 -20.16 33.70 -62.15
CA LEU A 4 -19.46 33.96 -60.88
C LEU A 4 -18.17 33.12 -60.86
N PRO A 5 -16.99 33.72 -60.63
CA PRO A 5 -15.75 32.96 -60.58
C PRO A 5 -15.83 31.96 -59.42
N LEU A 6 -15.78 30.66 -59.71
CA LEU A 6 -15.84 29.58 -58.71
C LEU A 6 -14.60 29.59 -57.79
N PHE A 7 -13.49 30.11 -58.29
CA PHE A 7 -12.20 30.16 -57.61
C PHE A 7 -12.22 30.87 -56.24
N PRO A 8 -12.76 32.10 -56.08
CA PRO A 8 -12.87 32.75 -54.77
C PRO A 8 -13.74 31.98 -53.77
N PHE A 9 -14.78 31.27 -54.22
CA PHE A 9 -15.62 30.46 -53.33
C PHE A 9 -14.89 29.23 -52.81
N PHE A 10 -14.14 28.52 -53.65
CA PHE A 10 -13.30 27.40 -53.21
C PHE A 10 -12.13 27.84 -52.34
N ALA A 11 -11.53 28.99 -52.62
CA ALA A 11 -10.48 29.57 -51.78
C ALA A 11 -11.00 29.91 -50.38
N LEU A 12 -12.20 30.50 -50.29
CA LEU A 12 -12.83 30.85 -49.01
C LEU A 12 -13.28 29.61 -48.24
N ALA A 13 -13.85 28.61 -48.92
CA ALA A 13 -14.22 27.33 -48.32
C ALA A 13 -12.99 26.56 -47.79
N GLY A 14 -11.89 26.53 -48.56
CA GLY A 14 -10.62 25.94 -48.12
C GLY A 14 -10.02 26.66 -46.92
N GLY A 15 -10.10 28.00 -46.89
CA GLY A 15 -9.69 28.82 -45.76
C GLY A 15 -10.50 28.52 -44.49
N MET A 16 -11.82 28.46 -44.59
CA MET A 16 -12.70 28.14 -43.46
C MET A 16 -12.52 26.70 -42.96
N ALA A 17 -12.37 25.72 -43.86
CA ALA A 17 -12.11 24.33 -43.49
C ALA A 17 -10.73 24.17 -42.82
N GLY A 18 -9.71 24.85 -43.32
CA GLY A 18 -8.37 24.87 -42.74
C GLY A 18 -8.36 25.47 -41.32
N LEU A 19 -9.00 26.63 -41.14
CA LEU A 19 -9.15 27.25 -39.82
C LEU A 19 -9.97 26.38 -38.86
N GLY A 20 -11.05 25.75 -39.35
CA GLY A 20 -11.90 24.84 -38.58
C GLY A 20 -11.17 23.60 -38.08
N TYR A 21 -10.11 23.15 -38.76
CA TYR A 21 -9.30 22.00 -38.33
C TYR A 21 -8.12 22.39 -37.43
N ILE A 22 -7.45 23.51 -37.72
CA ILE A 22 -6.21 23.91 -37.01
C ILE A 22 -6.50 24.48 -35.61
N ILE A 23 -7.55 25.30 -35.46
CA ILE A 23 -7.90 25.95 -34.19
C ILE A 23 -8.22 24.93 -33.07
N PRO A 24 -9.10 23.93 -33.26
CA PRO A 24 -9.40 22.98 -32.21
C PRO A 24 -8.23 22.05 -31.87
N LEU A 25 -7.37 21.72 -32.83
CA LEU A 25 -6.16 20.91 -32.59
C LEU A 25 -5.12 21.66 -31.74
N ARG A 26 -5.03 22.98 -31.88
CA ARG A 26 -4.15 23.81 -31.07
C ARG A 26 -4.69 23.99 -29.66
N GLN A 27 -6.00 24.23 -29.53
CA GLN A 27 -6.67 24.35 -28.24
C GLN A 27 -6.64 23.05 -27.42
N SER A 28 -6.75 21.88 -28.06
CA SER A 28 -6.66 20.59 -27.34
C SER A 28 -5.25 20.33 -26.79
N ARG A 29 -4.21 20.69 -27.55
CA ARG A 29 -2.80 20.62 -27.09
C ARG A 29 -2.53 21.57 -25.94
N GLU A 30 -3.02 22.81 -26.00
CA GLU A 30 -2.87 23.79 -24.93
C GLU A 30 -3.60 23.36 -23.64
N ARG A 31 -4.81 22.80 -23.76
CA ARG A 31 -5.55 22.24 -22.61
C ARG A 31 -4.83 21.03 -22.00
N ALA A 32 -4.35 20.11 -22.83
CA ALA A 32 -3.60 18.95 -22.36
C ALA A 32 -2.28 19.35 -21.65
N ALA A 33 -1.58 20.36 -22.17
CA ALA A 33 -0.38 20.91 -21.53
C ALA A 33 -0.71 21.60 -20.19
N ALA A 34 -1.82 22.34 -20.11
CA ALA A 34 -2.26 23.00 -18.88
C ALA A 34 -2.72 21.98 -17.82
N GLU A 35 -3.37 20.89 -18.21
CA GLU A 35 -3.74 19.78 -17.30
C GLU A 35 -2.51 19.02 -16.80
N ALA A 36 -1.51 18.77 -17.66
CA ALA A 36 -0.25 18.16 -17.27
C ALA A 36 0.50 19.02 -16.24
N LEU A 37 0.61 20.34 -16.48
CA LEU A 37 1.21 21.30 -15.54
C LEU A 37 0.49 21.31 -14.19
N LYS A 38 -0.85 21.38 -14.17
CA LYS A 38 -1.63 21.33 -12.93
C LYS A 38 -1.47 20.02 -12.16
N THR A 39 -1.32 18.90 -12.87
CA THR A 39 -1.10 17.59 -12.25
C THR A 39 0.29 17.53 -11.62
N GLN A 40 1.29 18.09 -12.31
CA GLN A 40 2.67 18.17 -11.84
C GLN A 40 2.82 19.11 -10.63
N GLU A 41 2.16 20.28 -10.65
CA GLU A 41 2.12 21.20 -9.50
C GLU A 41 1.45 20.57 -8.27
N LYS A 42 0.36 19.80 -8.46
CA LYS A 42 -0.27 19.07 -7.36
C LYS A 42 0.63 17.97 -6.79
N ALA A 43 1.34 17.24 -7.65
CA ALA A 43 2.32 16.24 -7.22
C ALA A 43 3.46 16.89 -6.41
N ASN A 44 4.02 17.99 -6.91
CA ASN A 44 5.10 18.72 -6.25
C ASN A 44 4.68 19.27 -4.88
N LYS A 45 3.46 19.83 -4.75
CA LYS A 45 2.95 20.32 -3.45
C LYS A 45 2.78 19.21 -2.42
N VAL A 46 2.28 18.04 -2.85
CA VAL A 46 2.17 16.85 -1.97
C VAL A 46 3.54 16.35 -1.53
N GLU A 47 4.55 16.47 -2.39
CA GLU A 47 5.92 16.05 -2.09
C GLU A 47 6.66 17.05 -1.18
N GLU A 48 6.43 18.36 -1.35
CA GLU A 48 6.92 19.42 -0.46
C GLU A 48 6.31 19.34 0.94
N GLU A 49 5.01 19.06 1.06
CA GLU A 49 4.35 18.87 2.37
C GLU A 49 4.94 17.67 3.13
N LYS A 50 5.21 16.57 2.41
CA LYS A 50 5.86 15.37 2.96
C LYS A 50 7.31 15.61 3.43
N ASN A 51 8.03 16.52 2.78
CA ASN A 51 9.44 16.83 3.08
C ASN A 51 9.65 18.00 4.07
N SER A 52 8.57 18.56 4.62
CA SER A 52 8.68 19.65 5.61
C SER A 52 9.28 19.18 6.94
N VAL A 53 10.07 20.03 7.61
CA VAL A 53 10.69 19.75 8.93
C VAL A 53 9.63 19.36 9.99
N LYS A 54 8.39 19.83 9.84
CA LYS A 54 7.25 19.45 10.68
C LYS A 54 6.83 17.99 10.48
N ALA A 55 6.94 17.45 9.26
CA ALA A 55 6.67 16.05 8.97
C ALA A 55 7.74 15.12 9.55
N SER A 56 9.00 15.56 9.63
CA SER A 56 10.10 14.80 10.26
C SER A 56 9.94 14.61 11.77
N LEU A 57 9.12 15.43 12.42
CA LEU A 57 8.80 15.31 13.85
C LEU A 57 7.61 14.37 14.12
N VAL A 58 6.86 14.00 13.09
CA VAL A 58 5.75 13.04 13.22
C VAL A 58 6.35 11.64 13.19
N THR A 59 6.35 10.99 14.35
CA THR A 59 6.72 9.57 14.44
C THR A 59 5.63 8.77 13.71
N ALA A 60 6.04 7.88 12.81
CA ALA A 60 5.09 7.00 12.15
C ALA A 60 4.52 6.00 13.17
N GLU A 61 3.20 5.82 13.14
CA GLU A 61 2.52 4.93 14.09
C GLU A 61 2.87 3.47 13.85
N ILE A 62 3.12 3.08 12.58
CA ILE A 62 3.61 1.77 12.20
C ILE A 62 4.78 1.92 11.24
N GLU A 63 5.90 1.28 11.55
CA GLU A 63 7.07 1.22 10.68
C GLU A 63 7.45 -0.23 10.37
N LEU A 64 7.83 -0.47 9.12
CA LEU A 64 8.44 -1.71 8.67
C LEU A 64 9.86 -1.38 8.23
N LEU A 65 10.83 -1.78 9.04
CA LEU A 65 12.24 -1.63 8.75
C LEU A 65 12.79 -2.90 8.13
N ILE A 66 13.52 -2.75 7.02
CA ILE A 66 13.98 -3.88 6.21
C ILE A 66 15.49 -3.82 6.08
N GLY A 67 16.16 -4.95 6.34
CA GLY A 67 17.59 -5.11 6.10
C GLY A 67 17.93 -5.10 4.61
N LYS A 68 19.14 -4.66 4.27
CA LYS A 68 19.57 -4.39 2.88
C LYS A 68 19.33 -5.55 1.88
N GLN A 69 19.67 -6.79 2.23
CA GLN A 69 19.50 -7.93 1.31
C GLN A 69 18.03 -8.28 1.11
N LEU A 70 17.22 -8.18 2.17
CA LEU A 70 15.79 -8.40 2.07
C LEU A 70 15.12 -7.30 1.24
N SER A 71 15.55 -6.05 1.42
CA SER A 71 15.06 -4.91 0.64
C SER A 71 15.32 -5.11 -0.86
N THR A 72 16.53 -5.50 -1.25
CA THR A 72 16.83 -5.76 -2.68
C THR A 72 15.94 -6.81 -3.33
N ARG A 73 15.39 -7.76 -2.56
CA ARG A 73 14.48 -8.78 -3.07
C ARG A 73 13.02 -8.28 -3.08
N LEU A 74 12.57 -7.66 -2.01
CA LEU A 74 11.18 -7.23 -1.85
C LEU A 74 10.85 -5.96 -2.65
N MET A 75 11.81 -5.04 -2.78
CA MET A 75 11.60 -3.75 -3.47
C MET A 75 11.52 -3.89 -4.99
N VAL A 76 11.97 -5.01 -5.57
CA VAL A 76 11.68 -5.34 -6.99
C VAL A 76 10.17 -5.34 -7.24
N ALA A 77 9.40 -5.80 -6.25
CA ALA A 77 7.95 -5.86 -6.28
C ALA A 77 7.33 -4.80 -5.33
N HIS A 78 7.96 -3.63 -5.19
CA HIS A 78 7.50 -2.57 -4.29
C HIS A 78 6.03 -2.17 -4.54
N GLN A 79 5.62 -2.06 -5.82
CA GLN A 79 4.23 -1.74 -6.17
C GLN A 79 3.24 -2.80 -5.67
N GLU A 80 3.63 -4.09 -5.75
CA GLU A 80 2.81 -5.18 -5.25
C GLU A 80 2.72 -5.15 -3.73
N LEU A 81 3.83 -4.89 -3.04
CA LEU A 81 3.87 -4.74 -1.58
C LEU A 81 2.89 -3.65 -1.12
N VAL A 82 3.00 -2.44 -1.69
CA VAL A 82 2.11 -1.31 -1.38
C VAL A 82 0.64 -1.66 -1.67
N PHE A 83 0.36 -2.33 -2.80
CA PHE A 83 -0.98 -2.76 -3.16
C PHE A 83 -1.57 -3.78 -2.17
N ARG A 84 -0.80 -4.80 -1.78
CA ARG A 84 -1.23 -5.81 -0.79
C ARG A 84 -1.42 -5.19 0.60
N MET A 85 -0.59 -4.24 1.00
CA MET A 85 -0.75 -3.49 2.25
C MET A 85 -2.00 -2.62 2.26
N SER A 86 -2.34 -1.97 1.14
CA SER A 86 -3.59 -1.22 1.00
C SER A 86 -4.83 -2.13 1.10
N LYS A 87 -4.79 -3.31 0.45
CA LYS A 87 -5.84 -4.33 0.60
C LYS A 87 -5.99 -4.82 2.03
N MET A 88 -4.88 -5.10 2.71
CA MET A 88 -4.86 -5.45 4.13
C MET A 88 -5.56 -4.37 4.94
N ARG A 89 -5.15 -3.10 4.79
CA ARG A 89 -5.74 -1.96 5.50
C ARG A 89 -7.25 -1.82 5.28
N LYS A 90 -7.72 -2.03 4.05
CA LYS A 90 -9.16 -2.06 3.72
C LYS A 90 -9.89 -3.21 4.43
N LYS A 91 -9.30 -4.41 4.47
CA LYS A 91 -9.86 -5.56 5.19
C LYS A 91 -9.99 -5.28 6.69
N PHE A 92 -8.97 -4.64 7.28
CA PHE A 92 -9.02 -4.21 8.67
C PHE A 92 -10.17 -3.24 8.94
N ALA A 93 -10.34 -2.22 8.09
CA ALA A 93 -11.44 -1.27 8.23
C ALA A 93 -12.83 -1.94 8.17
N GLN A 94 -13.00 -2.93 7.29
CA GLN A 94 -14.25 -3.70 7.20
C GLN A 94 -14.48 -4.61 8.41
N GLN A 95 -13.42 -5.19 8.96
CA GLN A 95 -13.52 -6.16 10.05
C GLN A 95 -13.63 -5.51 11.44
N TYR A 96 -12.93 -4.40 11.66
CA TYR A 96 -12.81 -3.74 12.97
C TYR A 96 -13.48 -2.37 13.05
N GLY A 97 -14.02 -1.85 11.95
CA GLY A 97 -14.79 -0.60 11.93
C GLY A 97 -13.97 0.68 11.95
N PHE A 98 -12.63 0.62 11.91
CA PHE A 98 -11.77 1.80 11.79
C PHE A 98 -10.58 1.56 10.86
N VAL A 99 -10.07 2.65 10.27
CA VAL A 99 -8.94 2.58 9.33
C VAL A 99 -7.65 2.64 10.12
N VAL A 100 -6.87 1.55 10.09
CA VAL A 100 -5.53 1.56 10.72
C VAL A 100 -4.58 2.51 9.99
N PRO A 101 -3.55 3.06 10.67
CA PRO A 101 -2.58 3.97 10.09
C PRO A 101 -1.84 3.40 8.87
N GLU A 102 -1.24 4.27 8.08
CA GLU A 102 -0.35 3.85 7.00
C GLU A 102 0.95 3.28 7.58
N VAL A 103 1.43 2.19 6.98
CA VAL A 103 2.69 1.57 7.39
C VAL A 103 3.82 2.21 6.59
N ARG A 104 4.76 2.86 7.29
CA ARG A 104 5.96 3.44 6.70
C ARG A 104 6.99 2.35 6.47
N VAL A 105 7.40 2.14 5.23
CA VAL A 105 8.47 1.19 4.90
C VAL A 105 9.78 1.95 4.75
N ALA A 106 10.84 1.50 5.42
CA ALA A 106 12.17 2.10 5.31
C ALA A 106 13.26 1.01 5.35
N ASP A 107 14.37 1.29 4.68
CA ASP A 107 15.56 0.47 4.79
C ASP A 107 16.39 0.93 5.99
N ASP A 108 16.91 -0.03 6.76
CA ASP A 108 17.78 0.26 7.90
C ASP A 108 19.06 -0.59 7.80
N PHE A 109 20.21 0.08 7.87
CA PHE A 109 21.53 -0.55 7.81
C PHE A 109 21.97 -1.13 9.16
N ALA A 110 21.33 -0.73 10.27
CA ALA A 110 21.61 -1.26 11.60
C ALA A 110 20.99 -2.65 11.84
N ILE A 111 19.97 -3.02 11.06
CA ILE A 111 19.28 -4.32 11.17
C ILE A 111 20.05 -5.38 10.38
N PRO A 112 20.07 -6.66 10.82
CA PRO A 112 20.72 -7.72 10.07
C PRO A 112 20.23 -7.78 8.61
N PRO A 113 21.11 -8.07 7.62
CA PRO A 113 20.80 -7.83 6.21
C PRO A 113 19.59 -8.59 5.67
N LYS A 114 19.27 -9.75 6.25
CA LYS A 114 18.14 -10.62 5.85
C LYS A 114 16.94 -10.51 6.79
N SER A 115 16.93 -9.57 7.72
CA SER A 115 15.87 -9.43 8.72
C SER A 115 14.94 -8.27 8.40
N TYR A 116 13.77 -8.26 9.03
CA TYR A 116 12.91 -7.09 9.13
C TYR A 116 12.46 -6.89 10.58
N GLN A 117 12.15 -5.65 10.93
CA GLN A 117 11.55 -5.27 12.20
C GLN A 117 10.25 -4.51 11.95
N ILE A 118 9.25 -4.79 12.77
CA ILE A 118 7.99 -4.06 12.79
C ILE A 118 7.98 -3.22 14.06
N LYS A 119 7.86 -1.91 13.89
CA LYS A 119 7.72 -0.97 15.01
C LYS A 119 6.31 -0.43 15.07
N VAL A 120 5.82 -0.24 16.30
CA VAL A 120 4.58 0.49 16.59
C VAL A 120 4.93 1.62 17.54
N HIS A 121 4.58 2.85 17.18
CA HIS A 121 4.93 4.07 17.93
C HIS A 121 6.43 4.13 18.30
N GLY A 122 7.29 3.80 17.34
CA GLY A 122 8.76 3.79 17.50
C GLY A 122 9.35 2.60 18.28
N THR A 123 8.52 1.75 18.89
CA THR A 123 8.97 0.57 19.66
C THR A 123 8.99 -0.67 18.78
N VAL A 124 10.08 -1.44 18.81
CA VAL A 124 10.16 -2.74 18.10
C VAL A 124 9.20 -3.73 18.77
N VAL A 125 8.17 -4.14 18.04
CA VAL A 125 7.17 -5.10 18.52
C VAL A 125 7.47 -6.51 18.03
N ALA A 126 8.03 -6.62 16.82
CA ALA A 126 8.39 -7.91 16.24
C ALA A 126 9.63 -7.80 15.37
N GLU A 127 10.41 -8.87 15.33
CA GLU A 127 11.58 -9.04 14.46
C GLU A 127 11.57 -10.45 13.88
N TYR A 128 12.01 -10.59 12.63
CA TYR A 128 12.22 -11.91 12.04
C TYR A 128 13.35 -11.91 11.03
N GLN A 129 14.15 -12.97 11.07
CA GLN A 129 15.20 -13.23 10.08
C GLN A 129 14.66 -14.08 8.94
N MET A 130 14.58 -13.48 7.75
CA MET A 130 14.04 -14.14 6.57
C MET A 130 15.10 -15.02 5.89
N ARG A 131 14.69 -16.19 5.43
CA ARG A 131 15.51 -17.04 4.56
C ARG A 131 15.29 -16.63 3.10
N VAL A 132 16.15 -15.73 2.62
CA VAL A 132 16.05 -15.17 1.26
C VAL A 132 16.39 -16.24 0.22
N GLY A 133 15.50 -16.49 -0.73
CA GLY A 133 15.64 -17.54 -1.76
C GLY A 133 14.98 -18.87 -1.41
N GLU A 134 14.34 -18.94 -0.26
CA GLU A 134 13.53 -20.08 0.18
C GLU A 134 12.04 -19.69 0.19
N ILE A 135 11.18 -20.69 0.24
CA ILE A 135 9.74 -20.59 0.42
C ILE A 135 9.35 -21.40 1.65
N MET A 136 8.29 -20.96 2.33
CA MET A 136 7.85 -21.53 3.59
C MET A 136 6.63 -22.42 3.35
N VAL A 137 6.77 -23.71 3.57
CA VAL A 137 5.67 -24.68 3.52
C VAL A 137 4.97 -24.72 4.87
N LEU A 138 3.66 -24.49 4.90
CA LEU A 138 2.87 -24.55 6.12
C LEU A 138 2.43 -26.00 6.35
N LEU A 139 2.98 -26.65 7.38
CA LEU A 139 2.75 -28.08 7.62
C LEU A 139 1.42 -28.34 8.33
N GLY A 140 1.04 -27.48 9.29
CA GLY A 140 -0.09 -27.75 10.18
C GLY A 140 0.09 -29.09 10.90
N THR A 141 -0.80 -30.04 10.64
CA THR A 141 -0.73 -31.42 11.19
C THR A 141 -0.08 -32.43 10.22
N ARG A 142 0.30 -32.02 9.01
CA ARG A 142 0.94 -32.90 8.02
C ARG A 142 2.41 -33.17 8.36
N GLY A 143 2.93 -34.25 7.77
CA GLY A 143 4.37 -34.53 7.73
C GLY A 143 5.13 -33.57 6.82
N VAL A 144 6.46 -33.65 6.87
CA VAL A 144 7.35 -32.87 6.01
C VAL A 144 7.29 -33.35 4.55
N PRO A 145 7.51 -32.47 3.56
CA PRO A 145 7.67 -32.85 2.15
C PRO A 145 8.88 -33.77 1.93
N ASP A 146 8.87 -34.56 0.86
CA ASP A 146 10.03 -35.38 0.44
C ASP A 146 11.04 -34.55 -0.36
N ILE A 147 11.36 -33.36 0.17
CA ILE A 147 12.20 -32.36 -0.47
C ILE A 147 13.23 -31.86 0.55
N PRO A 148 14.50 -31.68 0.16
CA PRO A 148 15.51 -31.13 1.05
C PRO A 148 15.12 -29.75 1.60
N GLY A 149 15.16 -29.61 2.92
CA GLY A 149 14.76 -28.40 3.62
C GLY A 149 15.05 -28.46 5.11
N GLU A 150 14.52 -27.49 5.85
CA GLU A 150 14.71 -27.39 7.29
C GLU A 150 13.37 -27.07 7.98
N GLU A 151 13.07 -27.76 9.09
CA GLU A 151 11.89 -27.44 9.89
C GLU A 151 12.10 -26.13 10.65
N ILE A 152 11.16 -25.21 10.49
CA ILE A 152 11.20 -23.86 11.08
C ILE A 152 9.83 -23.53 11.70
N ARG A 153 9.74 -22.34 12.30
CA ARG A 153 8.47 -21.79 12.76
C ARG A 153 8.08 -20.56 11.97
N GLU A 154 6.81 -20.49 11.63
CA GLU A 154 6.21 -19.33 10.98
C GLU A 154 6.11 -18.16 11.99
N PRO A 155 6.47 -16.93 11.61
CA PRO A 155 6.60 -15.82 12.56
C PRO A 155 5.28 -15.25 13.11
N ALA A 156 4.19 -15.27 12.35
CA ALA A 156 2.93 -14.65 12.75
C ALA A 156 2.20 -15.44 13.85
N PHE A 157 2.07 -16.75 13.66
CA PHE A 157 1.26 -17.63 14.51
C PHE A 157 2.10 -18.68 15.24
N GLY A 158 3.40 -18.78 14.96
CA GLY A 158 4.26 -19.80 15.55
C GLY A 158 3.99 -21.22 15.03
N MET A 159 3.33 -21.34 13.88
CA MET A 159 2.98 -22.63 13.29
C MET A 159 4.22 -23.39 12.82
N ARG A 160 4.13 -24.73 12.86
CA ARG A 160 5.15 -25.60 12.27
C ARG A 160 5.20 -25.38 10.75
N ALA A 161 6.39 -25.08 10.26
CA ALA A 161 6.64 -24.83 8.86
C ALA A 161 7.92 -25.53 8.41
N TYR A 162 8.10 -25.64 7.10
CA TYR A 162 9.28 -26.25 6.50
C TYR A 162 9.84 -25.34 5.42
N SER A 163 11.11 -24.99 5.54
CA SER A 163 11.80 -24.09 4.62
C SER A 163 12.42 -24.90 3.49
N VAL A 164 12.11 -24.52 2.26
CA VAL A 164 12.55 -25.22 1.05
C VAL A 164 13.06 -24.20 0.04
N LEU A 165 14.07 -24.52 -0.76
CA LEU A 165 14.53 -23.63 -1.83
C LEU A 165 13.41 -23.38 -2.85
N GLU A 166 13.28 -22.14 -3.31
CA GLU A 166 12.24 -21.70 -4.25
C GLU A 166 12.13 -22.53 -5.55
N PRO A 167 13.22 -23.08 -6.14
CA PRO A 167 13.12 -23.92 -7.33
C PRO A 167 12.27 -25.19 -7.15
N PHE A 168 12.08 -25.67 -5.92
CA PHE A 168 11.23 -26.82 -5.62
C PHE A 168 9.73 -26.47 -5.51
N ALA A 169 9.34 -25.23 -5.80
CA ALA A 169 7.94 -24.79 -5.71
C ALA A 169 6.98 -25.65 -6.55
N GLU A 170 7.39 -26.07 -7.76
CA GLU A 170 6.56 -26.93 -8.61
C GLU A 170 6.42 -28.34 -8.05
N ASP A 171 7.47 -28.87 -7.39
CA ASP A 171 7.45 -30.17 -6.75
C ASP A 171 6.49 -30.17 -5.55
N LEU A 172 6.55 -29.13 -4.73
CA LEU A 172 5.61 -28.91 -3.62
C LEU A 172 4.15 -28.82 -4.09
N LYS A 173 3.90 -28.18 -5.25
CA LYS A 173 2.55 -28.16 -5.83
C LYS A 173 2.08 -29.56 -6.23
N ARG A 174 2.97 -30.37 -6.82
CA ARG A 174 2.65 -31.77 -7.19
C ARG A 174 2.32 -32.63 -5.97
N GLU A 175 3.00 -32.38 -4.86
CA GLU A 175 2.73 -33.02 -3.56
C GLU A 175 1.54 -32.41 -2.81
N ASN A 176 0.84 -31.42 -3.38
CA ASN A 176 -0.29 -30.71 -2.79
C ASN A 176 0.04 -30.04 -1.45
N PHE A 177 1.25 -29.48 -1.31
CA PHE A 177 1.62 -28.62 -0.19
C PHE A 177 1.26 -27.16 -0.45
N THR A 178 0.81 -26.47 0.60
CA THR A 178 0.60 -25.01 0.58
C THR A 178 1.86 -24.32 1.10
N PHE A 179 2.36 -23.34 0.35
CA PHE A 179 3.54 -22.58 0.71
C PHE A 179 3.31 -21.08 0.54
N ALA A 180 4.13 -20.31 1.25
CA ALA A 180 4.17 -18.86 1.20
C ALA A 180 5.57 -18.39 0.78
N ASP A 181 5.61 -17.41 -0.13
CA ASP A 181 6.85 -16.70 -0.46
C ASP A 181 7.20 -15.68 0.63
N ASN A 182 8.42 -15.14 0.57
CA ASN A 182 8.93 -14.21 1.58
C ASN A 182 8.04 -12.97 1.75
N MET A 183 7.44 -12.48 0.68
CA MET A 183 6.51 -11.34 0.76
C MET A 183 5.23 -11.72 1.50
N SER A 184 4.64 -12.88 1.20
CA SER A 184 3.42 -13.34 1.90
C SER A 184 3.68 -13.64 3.37
N VAL A 185 4.85 -14.21 3.72
CA VAL A 185 5.26 -14.41 5.12
C VAL A 185 5.35 -13.07 5.86
N LEU A 186 6.05 -12.09 5.29
CA LEU A 186 6.17 -10.75 5.88
C LEU A 186 4.81 -10.06 6.06
N LEU A 187 3.94 -10.11 5.05
CA LEU A 187 2.63 -9.46 5.11
C LEU A 187 1.66 -10.14 6.08
N THR A 188 1.77 -11.46 6.22
CA THR A 188 1.00 -12.22 7.22
C THR A 188 1.44 -11.83 8.62
N HIS A 189 2.75 -11.77 8.87
CA HIS A 189 3.28 -11.32 10.15
C HIS A 189 2.92 -9.87 10.46
N LEU A 190 3.06 -8.96 9.49
CA LEU A 190 2.64 -7.56 9.65
C LEU A 190 1.15 -7.44 9.99
N SER A 191 0.28 -8.19 9.28
CA SER A 191 -1.14 -8.22 9.58
C SER A 191 -1.42 -8.67 11.01
N GLU A 192 -0.71 -9.70 11.48
CA GLU A 192 -0.89 -10.23 12.81
C GLU A 192 -0.40 -9.26 13.90
N VAL A 193 0.75 -8.63 13.70
CA VAL A 193 1.27 -7.61 14.62
C VAL A 193 0.32 -6.43 14.71
N ILE A 194 -0.22 -5.94 13.58
CA ILE A 194 -1.22 -4.86 13.57
C ILE A 194 -2.47 -5.30 14.32
N ARG A 195 -2.96 -6.52 14.10
CA ARG A 195 -4.13 -7.06 14.80
C ARG A 195 -3.93 -7.06 16.32
N ASN A 196 -2.79 -7.55 16.78
CA ASN A 196 -2.48 -7.66 18.20
C ASN A 196 -2.23 -6.30 18.86
N ASN A 197 -1.96 -5.26 18.08
CA ASN A 197 -1.75 -3.88 18.56
C ASN A 197 -2.89 -2.93 18.19
N LEU A 198 -4.05 -3.43 17.72
CA LEU A 198 -5.20 -2.59 17.36
C LEU A 198 -5.60 -1.57 18.44
N PRO A 199 -5.64 -1.91 19.74
CA PRO A 199 -6.00 -0.94 20.77
C PRO A 199 -5.04 0.25 20.86
N GLN A 200 -3.76 0.05 20.54
CA GLN A 200 -2.75 1.11 20.55
C GLN A 200 -2.76 1.96 19.28
N LEU A 201 -3.35 1.43 18.20
CA LEU A 201 -3.47 2.11 16.90
C LEU A 201 -4.78 2.89 16.76
N LEU A 202 -5.74 2.70 17.67
CA LEU A 202 -6.96 3.49 17.71
C LEU A 202 -6.69 4.80 18.45
N SER A 203 -6.40 5.87 17.70
CA SER A 203 -6.14 7.17 18.31
C SER A 203 -7.44 7.88 18.71
N TYR A 204 -7.32 8.89 19.58
CA TYR A 204 -8.43 9.79 19.91
C TYR A 204 -9.01 10.48 18.67
N LYS A 205 -8.14 10.84 17.71
CA LYS A 205 -8.55 11.46 16.44
C LYS A 205 -9.42 10.50 15.64
N ASP A 206 -9.06 9.22 15.60
CA ASP A 206 -9.83 8.20 14.87
C ASP A 206 -11.18 7.97 15.55
N MET A 207 -11.20 7.84 16.88
CA MET A 207 -12.45 7.74 17.66
C MET A 207 -13.38 8.92 17.37
N LYS A 208 -12.86 10.16 17.42
CA LYS A 208 -13.65 11.35 17.11
C LYS A 208 -14.19 11.32 15.68
N ALA A 209 -13.37 10.94 14.70
CA ALA A 209 -13.80 10.83 13.32
C ALA A 209 -14.88 9.74 13.12
N LEU A 210 -14.85 8.65 13.89
CA LEU A 210 -15.90 7.63 13.88
C LEU A 210 -17.22 8.18 14.45
N LEU A 211 -17.18 8.90 15.56
CA LEU A 211 -18.36 9.54 16.16
C LEU A 211 -18.96 10.61 15.23
N GLU A 212 -18.12 11.40 14.56
CA GLU A 212 -18.58 12.43 13.62
C GLU A 212 -19.25 11.86 12.35
N ARG A 213 -19.02 10.58 12.03
CA ARG A 213 -19.63 9.87 10.90
C ARG A 213 -20.99 9.26 11.22
N LEU A 214 -21.40 9.25 12.49
CA LEU A 214 -22.72 8.75 12.89
C LEU A 214 -23.83 9.70 12.39
N ASP A 215 -25.03 9.16 12.21
CA ASP A 215 -26.20 9.97 11.89
C ASP A 215 -26.49 11.00 12.99
N PRO A 216 -27.14 12.14 12.68
CA PRO A 216 -27.36 13.22 13.64
C PRO A 216 -28.01 12.78 14.96
N GLU A 217 -28.94 11.82 14.92
CA GLU A 217 -29.61 11.29 16.10
C GLU A 217 -28.65 10.49 17.01
N TYR A 218 -27.82 9.62 16.42
CA TYR A 218 -26.82 8.85 17.16
C TYR A 218 -25.68 9.72 17.67
N ARG A 219 -25.31 10.77 16.93
CA ARG A 219 -24.33 11.75 17.38
C ARG A 219 -24.82 12.51 18.61
N LYS A 220 -26.08 12.95 18.61
CA LYS A 220 -26.70 13.61 19.77
C LYS A 220 -26.72 12.69 20.99
N LEU A 221 -27.08 11.42 20.81
CA LEU A 221 -27.02 10.41 21.86
C LEU A 221 -25.59 10.23 22.40
N ALA A 222 -24.59 10.14 21.52
CA ALA A 222 -23.20 10.02 21.92
C ALA A 222 -22.73 11.25 22.71
N ASP A 223 -23.09 12.46 22.29
CA ASP A 223 -22.76 13.69 23.01
C ASP A 223 -23.40 13.70 24.42
N GLU A 224 -24.67 13.32 24.54
CA GLU A 224 -25.38 13.21 25.82
C GLU A 224 -24.73 12.19 26.75
N ILE A 225 -24.32 11.01 26.27
CA ILE A 225 -23.66 9.96 27.08
C ILE A 225 -22.25 10.38 27.50
N CYS A 226 -21.45 10.88 26.54
CA CYS A 226 -20.05 11.24 26.79
C CYS A 226 -19.88 12.46 27.70
N THR A 227 -20.82 13.42 27.71
CA THR A 227 -20.74 14.57 28.64
C THR A 227 -21.25 14.25 30.05
N SER A 228 -22.08 13.24 30.22
CA SER A 228 -22.77 12.98 31.49
C SER A 228 -22.21 11.81 32.30
N HIS A 229 -21.60 10.80 31.67
CA HIS A 229 -21.37 9.51 32.35
C HIS A 229 -20.00 8.85 32.13
N ILE A 230 -19.13 9.34 31.24
CA ILE A 230 -17.84 8.69 30.95
C ILE A 230 -16.75 9.76 30.78
N SER A 231 -15.72 9.71 31.64
CA SER A 231 -14.49 10.52 31.54
C SER A 231 -13.43 9.84 30.70
#